data_AF-A0A9D9KYY1-F1
#
_entry.id   AF-A0A9D9KYY1-F1
#
_cell.length_a   1.000
_cell.length_b   1.000
_cell.length_c   1.000
_cell.angle_alpha   90.00
_cell.angle_beta   90.00
_cell.angle_gamma   90.00
#
_symmetry.space_group_name_H-M   'P 1'
#
loop_
_entity.id
_entity.type
_entity.pdbx_description
1 polymer ?
#
loop_
_entity_poly.entity_id
_entity_poly.type
_entity_poly.pdbx_seq_one_letter_code
_entity_poly.pdbx_strand_id
1 'polypeptide(L)'
;ADTMFLGEPYFDEYPEPSPLKWQTLLNIDWAKVEEIQSKDHTFADEALSEFGEVIGCENMLLEFDGADDDAVRLYFKKASEKKVTYKTAYNKVFTEVLEPLGFVKTKTPLLYMRSRGDIIDLIKIEEERKDAFLSGEDTKLNRHIDVCFVASTLYESSLERFFTSEKKSGLLVGTRKYSARIRREKGIKEKFEFVYDKEDSETLKTAVKQSVDYILKYVIPVFDEIIDIKTFLKNTYIFSYSGDLFPLYILLDDPHEFILQENEEYFQRAENDPILSRIPNLHDEAEKSTKELEDKIKAVIDDRNRYNDFLDKLSETKIKNLEYLKNQVINNE
;
A
#
# COMPACT_ATOMS: atom_id res chain seq x y z
N ALA A 1 37.05 20.59 20.40
CA ALA A 1 35.97 19.71 19.88
C ALA A 1 35.16 20.65 19.04
N ASP A 2 35.45 20.64 17.75
CA ASP A 2 35.08 21.72 16.86
C ASP A 2 33.78 21.29 16.18
N THR A 3 32.69 21.95 16.57
CA THR A 3 31.32 21.66 16.11
C THR A 3 31.11 22.30 14.74
N MET A 4 30.59 21.55 13.78
CA MET A 4 30.35 22.00 12.41
C MET A 4 28.85 21.92 12.07
N PHE A 5 28.30 23.00 11.51
CA PHE A 5 26.89 23.18 11.16
C PHE A 5 26.67 23.17 9.64
N LEU A 6 26.21 22.06 9.05
CA LEU A 6 25.69 22.05 7.68
C LEU A 6 24.15 22.11 7.77
N GLY A 7 23.54 23.23 7.37
CA GLY A 7 22.08 23.39 7.26
C GLY A 7 21.52 22.81 5.94
N GLU A 8 20.22 22.59 5.78
CA GLU A 8 19.09 23.00 6.65
C GLU A 8 18.45 21.86 7.46
N PRO A 9 18.13 22.13 8.73
CA PRO A 9 16.77 22.24 9.23
C PRO A 9 16.37 23.72 9.30
N TYR A 10 15.12 24.03 9.00
CA TYR A 10 14.48 25.35 9.01
C TYR A 10 15.08 26.40 9.97
N PHE A 11 15.83 27.36 9.42
CA PHE A 11 16.21 28.60 10.12
C PHE A 11 16.26 29.77 9.13
N ASP A 12 15.12 30.42 8.89
CA ASP A 12 14.96 31.57 7.98
C ASP A 12 15.79 32.82 8.34
N GLU A 13 16.54 32.81 9.45
CA GLU A 13 17.25 33.98 9.99
C GLU A 13 18.78 33.95 9.86
N TYR A 14 19.39 32.87 9.37
CA TYR A 14 20.85 32.80 9.19
C TYR A 14 21.24 32.83 7.71
N PRO A 15 22.16 33.72 7.29
CA PRO A 15 22.62 33.75 5.90
C PRO A 15 23.27 32.41 5.56
N GLU A 16 22.86 31.81 4.44
CA GLU A 16 23.42 30.56 3.95
C GLU A 16 24.95 30.62 3.98
N PRO A 17 25.62 29.63 4.59
CA PRO A 17 27.06 29.61 4.63
C PRO A 17 27.61 29.46 3.20
N SER A 18 28.33 30.49 2.74
CA SER A 18 28.79 30.60 1.34
C SER A 18 29.65 29.40 0.92
N PRO A 19 29.51 28.87 -0.31
CA PRO A 19 30.33 27.78 -0.88
C PRO A 19 31.84 27.91 -0.62
N LEU A 20 32.39 29.12 -0.77
CA LEU A 20 33.81 29.41 -0.56
C LEU A 20 34.26 29.14 0.89
N LYS A 21 33.41 29.43 1.88
CA LYS A 21 33.69 29.15 3.30
C LYS A 21 33.73 27.65 3.54
N TRP A 22 32.83 26.88 2.92
CA TRP A 22 32.82 25.43 3.03
C TRP A 22 34.02 24.75 2.36
N GLN A 23 34.36 25.17 1.14
CA GLN A 23 35.57 24.71 0.46
C GLN A 23 36.80 24.91 1.34
N THR A 24 36.90 26.07 1.98
CA THR A 24 38.05 26.42 2.83
C THR A 24 38.05 25.62 4.14
N LEU A 25 36.89 25.47 4.79
CA LEU A 25 36.79 24.82 6.10
C LEU A 25 37.00 23.31 6.01
N LEU A 26 36.42 22.68 5.00
CA LEU A 26 36.44 21.23 4.81
C LEU A 26 37.54 20.76 3.85
N ASN A 27 38.22 21.70 3.18
CA ASN A 27 39.21 21.41 2.14
C ASN A 27 38.64 20.50 1.04
N ILE A 28 37.44 20.84 0.55
CA ILE A 28 36.69 20.07 -0.45
C ILE A 28 36.46 20.84 -1.75
N ASP A 29 36.22 20.07 -2.81
CA ASP A 29 35.77 20.59 -4.10
C ASP A 29 34.24 20.73 -4.10
N TRP A 30 33.77 21.99 -4.07
CA TRP A 30 32.33 22.28 -4.05
C TRP A 30 31.60 21.82 -5.31
N ALA A 31 32.28 21.73 -6.45
CA ALA A 31 31.64 21.26 -7.67
C ALA A 31 31.15 19.80 -7.53
N LYS A 32 31.86 18.98 -6.76
CA LYS A 32 31.41 17.62 -6.41
C LYS A 32 30.20 17.61 -5.49
N VAL A 33 30.11 18.58 -4.59
CA VAL A 33 28.96 18.73 -3.69
C VAL A 33 27.72 19.09 -4.50
N GLU A 34 27.83 20.02 -5.45
CA GLU A 34 26.75 20.39 -6.37
C GLU A 34 26.35 19.23 -7.31
N GLU A 35 27.32 18.42 -7.75
CA GLU A 35 27.06 17.20 -8.53
C GLU A 35 26.23 16.19 -7.73
N ILE A 36 26.58 15.94 -6.47
CA ILE A 36 25.82 15.05 -5.58
C ILE A 36 24.41 15.60 -5.33
N GLN A 37 24.27 16.91 -5.08
CA GLN A 37 22.96 17.53 -4.87
C GLN A 37 22.05 17.49 -6.11
N SER A 38 22.64 17.46 -7.31
CA SER A 38 21.90 17.42 -8.57
C SER A 38 21.62 16.00 -9.09
N LYS A 39 22.19 14.97 -8.47
CA LYS A 39 21.86 13.57 -8.77
C LYS A 39 20.52 13.18 -8.15
N ASP A 40 19.78 12.35 -8.90
CA ASP A 40 18.50 11.79 -8.46
C ASP A 40 18.75 10.61 -7.52
N HIS A 41 19.09 10.91 -6.27
CA HIS A 41 19.31 9.90 -5.24
C HIS A 41 17.99 9.33 -4.76
N THR A 42 17.89 8.00 -4.71
CA THR A 42 16.69 7.32 -4.17
C THR A 42 16.62 7.45 -2.65
N PHE A 43 17.77 7.68 -1.99
CA PHE A 43 17.85 7.90 -0.55
C PHE A 43 18.81 9.03 -0.20
N ALA A 44 18.43 9.90 0.74
CA ALA A 44 19.36 10.89 1.32
C ALA A 44 20.67 10.28 1.89
N ASP A 45 20.64 9.01 2.30
CA ASP A 45 21.83 8.29 2.79
C ASP A 45 22.84 8.03 1.64
N GLU A 46 22.39 7.97 0.39
CA GLU A 46 23.26 7.86 -0.79
C GLU A 46 23.99 9.19 -1.04
N ALA A 47 23.24 10.30 -1.01
CA ALA A 47 23.81 11.64 -1.12
C ALA A 47 24.80 11.92 0.03
N LEU A 48 24.46 11.53 1.26
CA LEU A 48 25.34 11.64 2.42
C LEU A 48 26.56 10.71 2.31
N SER A 49 26.42 9.49 1.78
CA SER A 49 27.57 8.60 1.58
C SER A 49 28.55 9.19 0.55
N GLU A 50 28.05 9.66 -0.59
CA GLU A 50 28.87 10.31 -1.63
C GLU A 50 29.51 11.60 -1.10
N PHE A 51 28.77 12.41 -0.33
CA PHE A 51 29.32 13.60 0.31
C PHE A 51 30.38 13.25 1.36
N GLY A 52 30.20 12.14 2.06
CA GLY A 52 31.19 11.58 2.99
C GLY A 52 32.52 11.31 2.32
N GLU A 53 32.51 10.68 1.14
CA GLU A 53 33.73 10.47 0.36
C GLU A 53 34.43 11.79 0.00
N VAL A 54 33.66 12.84 -0.31
CA VAL A 54 34.19 14.17 -0.64
C VAL A 54 34.92 14.81 0.54
N ILE A 55 34.40 14.67 1.76
CA ILE A 55 35.01 15.23 2.99
C ILE A 55 35.96 14.24 3.70
N GLY A 56 36.29 13.10 3.08
CA GLY A 56 37.17 12.08 3.66
C GLY A 56 36.58 11.31 4.85
N CYS A 57 35.25 11.30 4.97
CA CYS A 57 34.49 10.57 5.97
C CYS A 57 33.72 9.41 5.33
N GLU A 58 34.23 8.18 5.47
CA GLU A 58 33.49 6.99 5.02
C GLU A 58 32.29 6.70 5.94
N ASN A 59 31.13 6.41 5.33
CA ASN A 59 29.91 5.92 5.99
C ASN A 59 29.32 6.85 7.06
N MET A 60 28.95 8.06 6.66
CA MET A 60 28.29 9.04 7.52
C MET A 60 26.87 8.61 7.90
N LEU A 61 26.53 8.70 9.19
CA LEU A 61 25.18 8.51 9.71
C LEU A 61 24.64 9.85 10.21
N LEU A 62 23.36 10.13 9.92
CA LEU A 62 22.65 11.28 10.45
C LEU A 62 21.85 10.83 11.68
N GLU A 63 22.22 11.29 12.86
CA GLU A 63 21.46 11.07 14.10
C GLU A 63 21.00 12.44 14.60
N PHE A 64 19.69 12.66 14.63
CA PHE A 64 19.08 13.86 15.19
C PHE A 64 18.90 13.66 16.68
N ASP A 65 19.71 14.33 17.48
CA ASP A 65 19.48 14.43 18.91
C ASP A 65 18.73 15.73 19.18
N GLY A 66 17.49 15.61 19.68
CA GLY A 66 16.66 16.75 20.07
C GLY A 66 17.23 17.38 21.33
N ALA A 67 18.17 18.30 21.18
CA ALA A 67 18.65 19.13 22.28
C ALA A 67 17.76 20.38 22.40
N ASP A 68 17.43 20.75 23.63
CA ASP A 68 16.66 21.94 24.05
C ASP A 68 17.28 23.31 23.69
N ASP A 69 18.18 23.37 22.71
CA ASP A 69 18.81 24.60 22.22
C ASP A 69 18.69 24.66 20.69
N ASP A 70 18.68 25.87 20.12
CA ASP A 70 18.52 26.22 18.69
C ASP A 70 19.59 25.65 17.73
N ALA A 71 20.23 24.53 18.08
CA ALA A 71 21.31 23.88 17.36
C ALA A 71 21.04 22.38 17.20
N VAL A 72 20.67 21.95 15.99
CA VAL A 72 20.68 20.54 15.61
C VAL A 72 22.13 20.04 15.55
N ARG A 73 22.48 19.08 16.41
CA ARG A 73 23.81 18.47 16.41
C ARG A 73 23.81 17.27 15.47
N LEU A 74 24.68 17.33 14.46
CA LEU A 74 24.95 16.21 13.55
C LEU A 74 26.15 15.41 14.08
N TYR A 75 25.92 14.14 14.40
CA TYR A 75 26.98 13.24 14.86
C TYR A 75 27.44 12.32 13.72
N PHE A 76 28.65 12.55 13.22
CA PHE A 76 29.29 11.66 12.26
C PHE A 76 30.04 10.55 13.01
N LYS A 77 29.49 9.33 13.00
CA LYS A 77 30.17 8.15 13.52
C LYS A 77 30.69 7.32 12.36
N LYS A 78 31.91 6.78 12.48
CA LYS A 78 32.43 5.74 11.58
C LYS A 78 31.49 4.53 11.69
N ALA A 79 30.59 4.35 10.73
CA ALA A 79 29.69 3.21 10.76
C ALA A 79 30.51 1.96 10.43
N SER A 80 30.43 0.94 11.28
CA SER A 80 30.47 -0.43 10.76
C SER A 80 29.34 -0.49 9.73
N GLU A 81 29.66 -0.60 8.44
CA GLU A 81 28.74 -0.61 7.27
C GLU A 81 27.29 -0.85 7.67
N LYS A 82 26.52 0.23 7.88
CA LYS A 82 25.10 0.08 8.22
C LYS A 82 24.38 -0.18 6.91
N LYS A 83 24.37 -1.45 6.53
CA LYS A 83 23.67 -1.96 5.36
C LYS A 83 22.23 -1.45 5.32
N VAL A 84 21.79 -0.91 4.18
CA VAL A 84 20.39 -0.51 3.98
C VAL A 84 19.51 -1.72 4.31
N THR A 85 18.64 -1.56 5.30
CA THR A 85 17.72 -2.61 5.72
C THR A 85 16.38 -2.43 5.05
N TYR A 86 15.63 -3.52 4.88
CA TYR A 86 14.25 -3.48 4.41
C TYR A 86 13.40 -2.49 5.22
N LYS A 87 13.57 -2.44 6.55
CA LYS A 87 12.81 -1.52 7.40
C LYS A 87 13.09 -0.05 7.08
N THR A 88 14.35 0.29 6.79
CA THR A 88 14.74 1.64 6.37
C THR A 88 14.13 1.96 4.99
N ALA A 89 14.27 1.06 4.02
CA ALA A 89 13.68 1.23 2.70
C ALA A 89 12.15 1.36 2.76
N TYR A 90 11.50 0.58 3.65
CA TYR A 90 10.06 0.61 3.82
C TYR A 90 9.56 1.95 4.37
N ASN A 91 10.23 2.45 5.42
CA ASN A 91 9.83 3.67 6.10
C ASN A 91 10.06 4.94 5.29
N LYS A 92 10.93 4.88 4.28
CA LYS A 92 11.32 6.00 3.45
C LYS A 92 10.64 5.95 2.09
N VAL A 93 10.97 4.96 1.25
CA VAL A 93 10.51 4.90 -0.14
C VAL A 93 9.00 4.73 -0.24
N PHE A 94 8.41 3.73 0.42
CA PHE A 94 6.96 3.54 0.31
C PHE A 94 6.19 4.69 0.95
N THR A 95 6.75 5.36 1.95
CA THR A 95 6.13 6.52 2.58
C THR A 95 6.13 7.71 1.62
N GLU A 96 7.28 8.05 1.04
CA GLU A 96 7.44 9.12 0.06
C GLU A 96 6.55 8.91 -1.17
N VAL A 97 6.30 7.67 -1.57
CA VAL A 97 5.42 7.34 -2.70
C VAL A 97 3.94 7.37 -2.33
N LEU A 98 3.56 6.81 -1.18
CA LEU A 98 2.15 6.57 -0.85
C LEU A 98 1.48 7.77 -0.14
N GLU A 99 2.21 8.56 0.65
CA GLU A 99 1.65 9.73 1.34
C GLU A 99 1.10 10.79 0.36
N PRO A 100 1.78 11.16 -0.74
CA PRO A 100 1.22 12.09 -1.73
C PRO A 100 -0.07 11.59 -2.40
N LEU A 101 -0.29 10.27 -2.40
CA LEU A 101 -1.51 9.64 -2.92
C LEU A 101 -2.65 9.57 -1.90
N GLY A 102 -2.43 10.10 -0.69
CA GLY A 102 -3.40 10.15 0.41
C GLY A 102 -3.39 8.92 1.33
N PHE A 103 -2.39 8.05 1.22
CA PHE A 103 -2.24 6.94 2.16
C PHE A 103 -1.56 7.39 3.45
N VAL A 104 -1.97 6.81 4.56
CA VAL A 104 -1.38 7.02 5.88
C VAL A 104 -0.90 5.71 6.48
N LYS A 105 0.16 5.77 7.27
CA LYS A 105 0.65 4.61 8.04
C LYS A 105 -0.35 4.24 9.12
N THR A 106 -0.49 2.94 9.34
CA THR A 106 -1.33 2.40 10.40
C THR A 106 -0.47 1.87 11.55
N LYS A 107 -1.07 1.73 12.73
CA LYS A 107 -0.47 1.08 13.91
C LYS A 107 -0.15 -0.38 13.63
N THR A 108 -0.88 -1.01 12.70
CA THR A 108 -0.53 -2.32 12.18
C THR A 108 0.76 -2.20 11.37
N PRO A 109 1.82 -2.96 11.74
CA PRO A 109 3.08 -2.87 11.03
C PRO A 109 2.92 -3.13 9.54
N LEU A 110 3.64 -2.33 8.77
CA LEU A 110 3.78 -2.50 7.33
C LEU A 110 2.50 -2.30 6.49
N LEU A 111 1.47 -1.70 7.08
CA LEU A 111 0.17 -1.45 6.45
C LEU A 111 -0.07 0.05 6.28
N TYR A 112 -0.41 0.42 5.05
CA TYR A 112 -0.93 1.73 4.67
C TYR A 112 -2.43 1.65 4.40
N MET A 113 -3.14 2.73 4.72
CA MET A 113 -4.55 2.88 4.40
C MET A 113 -4.85 4.22 3.73
N ARG A 114 -5.82 4.25 2.84
CA ARG A 114 -6.38 5.48 2.26
C ARG A 114 -7.90 5.41 2.33
N SER A 115 -8.54 6.40 2.95
CA SER A 115 -10.00 6.48 3.03
C SER A 115 -10.54 7.49 2.02
N ARG A 116 -11.50 7.09 1.19
CA ARG A 116 -12.11 7.91 0.13
C ARG A 116 -13.63 7.74 0.16
N GLY A 117 -14.32 8.64 0.85
CA GLY A 117 -15.77 8.52 1.04
C GLY A 117 -16.10 7.26 1.83
N ASP A 118 -16.83 6.32 1.21
CA ASP A 118 -17.19 5.03 1.82
C ASP A 118 -16.21 3.89 1.51
N ILE A 119 -15.19 4.17 0.69
CA ILE A 119 -14.19 3.19 0.27
C ILE A 119 -12.92 3.32 1.11
N ILE A 120 -12.32 2.17 1.42
CA ILE A 120 -11.06 2.05 2.14
C ILE A 120 -10.10 1.24 1.27
N ASP A 121 -8.99 1.83 0.89
CA ASP A 121 -7.89 1.14 0.21
C ASP A 121 -6.86 0.71 1.24
N LEU A 122 -6.39 -0.53 1.15
CA LEU A 122 -5.38 -1.09 2.06
C LEU A 122 -4.24 -1.68 1.24
N ILE A 123 -3.00 -1.31 1.58
CA ILE A 123 -1.78 -1.87 1.01
C ILE A 123 -0.87 -2.31 2.16
N LYS A 124 -0.54 -3.59 2.20
CA LYS A 124 0.42 -4.19 3.13
C LYS A 124 1.64 -4.68 2.37
N ILE A 125 2.82 -4.30 2.86
CA ILE A 125 4.10 -4.61 2.19
C ILE A 125 4.98 -5.39 3.16
N GLU A 126 5.12 -6.69 2.99
CA GLU A 126 5.82 -7.56 3.94
C GLU A 126 7.12 -8.12 3.37
N GLU A 127 8.14 -8.26 4.21
CA GLU A 127 9.32 -9.07 3.91
C GLU A 127 9.06 -10.50 4.39
N GLU A 128 9.18 -11.47 3.49
CA GLU A 128 9.07 -12.88 3.80
C GLU A 128 10.33 -13.66 3.36
N ARG A 129 10.62 -14.77 4.06
CA ARG A 129 11.68 -15.68 3.64
C ARG A 129 11.20 -16.50 2.45
N LYS A 130 12.07 -16.68 1.45
CA LYS A 130 11.80 -17.62 0.35
C LYS A 130 12.23 -19.01 0.80
N ASP A 131 11.30 -19.78 1.37
CA ASP A 131 11.54 -21.18 1.71
C ASP A 131 11.74 -22.01 0.43
N ALA A 132 12.92 -22.59 0.29
CA ALA A 132 13.26 -23.46 -0.83
C ALA A 132 12.73 -24.87 -0.58
N PHE A 133 11.71 -25.28 -1.33
CA PHE A 133 11.44 -26.70 -1.55
C PHE A 133 11.74 -27.17 -2.98
N LEU A 134 12.27 -26.30 -3.87
CA LEU A 134 12.33 -26.65 -5.31
C LEU A 134 13.68 -26.46 -6.02
N SER A 135 14.64 -25.65 -5.56
CA SER A 135 15.84 -25.35 -6.36
C SER A 135 17.20 -25.86 -5.84
N GLY A 136 17.30 -26.35 -4.59
CA GLY A 136 18.57 -26.87 -4.05
C GLY A 136 19.68 -25.84 -3.84
N GLU A 137 19.43 -24.55 -4.11
CA GLU A 137 20.33 -23.43 -3.81
C GLU A 137 20.21 -23.01 -2.33
N ASP A 138 21.29 -22.50 -1.74
CA ASP A 138 21.29 -22.01 -0.35
C ASP A 138 20.56 -20.65 -0.26
N THR A 139 19.22 -20.69 -0.23
CA THR A 139 18.36 -19.50 -0.22
C THR A 139 18.16 -18.88 1.16
N LYS A 140 18.96 -19.25 2.18
CA LYS A 140 18.79 -18.75 3.57
C LYS A 140 18.81 -17.23 3.67
N LEU A 141 19.50 -16.57 2.75
CA LEU A 141 19.64 -15.12 2.68
C LEU A 141 18.62 -14.45 1.75
N ASN A 142 17.99 -15.20 0.84
CA ASN A 142 16.97 -14.66 -0.05
C ASN A 142 15.71 -14.27 0.72
N ARG A 143 15.21 -13.09 0.40
CA ARG A 143 14.00 -12.49 0.92
C ARG A 143 13.14 -12.09 -0.26
N HIS A 144 11.84 -12.02 -0.05
CA HIS A 144 10.94 -11.42 -1.01
C HIS A 144 10.09 -10.35 -0.35
N ILE A 145 9.82 -9.29 -1.11
CA ILE A 145 8.84 -8.28 -0.76
C ILE A 145 7.50 -8.76 -1.32
N ASP A 146 6.51 -8.95 -0.47
CA ASP A 146 5.13 -9.26 -0.85
C ASP A 146 4.27 -8.00 -0.77
N VAL A 147 3.47 -7.76 -1.81
CA VAL A 147 2.55 -6.62 -1.90
C VAL A 147 1.13 -7.15 -1.86
N CYS A 148 0.54 -7.09 -0.67
CA CYS A 148 -0.85 -7.45 -0.42
C CYS A 148 -1.74 -6.21 -0.48
N PHE A 149 -2.86 -6.24 -1.18
CA PHE A 149 -3.74 -5.09 -1.31
C PHE A 149 -5.22 -5.48 -1.48
N VAL A 150 -6.11 -4.63 -0.97
CA VAL A 150 -7.57 -4.83 -1.07
C VAL A 150 -8.29 -3.48 -0.93
N ALA A 151 -9.35 -3.29 -1.72
CA ALA A 151 -10.36 -2.26 -1.45
C ALA A 151 -11.47 -2.87 -0.58
N SER A 152 -11.98 -2.11 0.38
CA SER A 152 -13.08 -2.46 1.26
C SER A 152 -14.01 -1.26 1.45
N THR A 153 -15.03 -1.40 2.29
CA THR A 153 -16.01 -0.33 2.56
C THR A 153 -16.11 -0.05 4.06
N LEU A 154 -16.58 1.14 4.43
CA LEU A 154 -16.91 1.49 5.81
C LEU A 154 -18.07 0.64 6.38
N TYR A 155 -18.77 -0.13 5.56
CA TYR A 155 -19.86 -1.01 5.97
C TYR A 155 -19.39 -2.45 6.23
N GLU A 156 -18.09 -2.74 6.13
CA GLU A 156 -17.52 -4.05 6.44
C GLU A 156 -17.76 -4.41 7.91
N SER A 157 -18.49 -5.52 8.13
CA SER A 157 -18.87 -5.98 9.47
C SER A 157 -17.69 -6.39 10.34
N SER A 158 -16.58 -6.81 9.73
CA SER A 158 -15.38 -7.30 10.41
C SER A 158 -14.12 -6.56 9.93
N LEU A 159 -14.17 -5.22 9.87
CA LEU A 159 -13.10 -4.39 9.30
C LEU A 159 -11.76 -4.60 10.03
N GLU A 160 -11.80 -4.84 11.34
CA GLU A 160 -10.64 -5.11 12.17
C GLU A 160 -9.81 -6.32 11.71
N ARG A 161 -10.40 -7.24 10.93
CA ARG A 161 -9.69 -8.41 10.40
C ARG A 161 -8.51 -8.04 9.50
N PHE A 162 -8.54 -6.88 8.86
CA PHE A 162 -7.44 -6.43 7.99
C PHE A 162 -6.25 -5.87 8.78
N PHE A 163 -6.46 -5.49 10.04
CA PHE A 163 -5.48 -4.84 10.90
C PHE A 163 -4.85 -5.81 11.92
N THR A 164 -5.33 -7.05 12.00
CA THR A 164 -4.82 -8.08 12.91
C THR A 164 -3.84 -9.01 12.19
N SER A 165 -2.69 -9.27 12.82
CA SER A 165 -1.60 -10.07 12.23
C SER A 165 -1.96 -11.53 11.99
N GLU A 166 -2.96 -12.07 12.67
CA GLU A 166 -3.35 -13.48 12.62
C GLU A 166 -4.27 -13.84 11.44
N LYS A 167 -4.88 -12.85 10.77
CA LYS A 167 -5.85 -13.09 9.68
C LYS A 167 -5.40 -12.47 8.37
N LYS A 168 -4.21 -12.86 7.89
CA LYS A 168 -3.74 -12.60 6.50
C LYS A 168 -4.77 -12.97 5.43
N SER A 169 -5.78 -13.79 5.74
CA SER A 169 -6.78 -14.26 4.78
C SER A 169 -7.55 -13.15 4.07
N GLY A 170 -7.95 -12.06 4.76
CA GLY A 170 -8.75 -10.99 4.14
C GLY A 170 -7.99 -10.25 3.04
N LEU A 171 -6.78 -9.76 3.38
CA LEU A 171 -5.88 -9.10 2.43
C LEU A 171 -5.45 -10.03 1.30
N LEU A 172 -5.10 -11.28 1.61
CA LEU A 172 -4.66 -12.26 0.60
C LEU A 172 -5.78 -12.63 -0.37
N VAL A 173 -7.03 -12.78 0.10
CA VAL A 173 -8.17 -13.06 -0.78
C VAL A 173 -8.41 -11.89 -1.73
N GLY A 174 -8.41 -10.66 -1.22
CA GLY A 174 -8.51 -9.46 -2.06
C GLY A 174 -7.38 -9.36 -3.08
N THR A 175 -6.14 -9.54 -2.62
CA THR A 175 -4.93 -9.49 -3.47
C THR A 175 -5.01 -10.50 -4.60
N ARG A 176 -5.42 -11.74 -4.32
CA ARG A 176 -5.56 -12.80 -5.34
C ARG A 176 -6.58 -12.44 -6.40
N LYS A 177 -7.74 -11.90 -5.99
CA LYS A 177 -8.79 -11.45 -6.90
C LYS A 177 -8.26 -10.36 -7.83
N TYR A 178 -7.79 -9.24 -7.28
CA TYR A 178 -7.33 -8.11 -8.08
C TYR A 178 -6.11 -8.45 -8.94
N SER A 179 -5.15 -9.23 -8.42
CA SER A 179 -3.99 -9.68 -9.19
C SER A 179 -4.38 -10.55 -10.39
N ALA A 180 -5.38 -11.43 -10.23
CA ALA A 180 -5.87 -12.25 -11.35
C ALA A 180 -6.50 -11.39 -12.46
N ARG A 181 -7.26 -10.35 -12.07
CA ARG A 181 -7.83 -9.38 -13.02
C ARG A 181 -6.75 -8.58 -13.75
N ILE A 182 -5.81 -7.99 -13.01
CA ILE A 182 -4.69 -7.23 -13.58
C ILE A 182 -3.96 -8.09 -14.63
N ARG A 183 -3.64 -9.34 -14.30
CA ARG A 183 -2.97 -10.26 -15.23
C ARG A 183 -3.78 -10.54 -16.49
N ARG A 184 -5.10 -10.75 -16.34
CA ARG A 184 -6.00 -11.01 -17.47
C ARG A 184 -6.12 -9.80 -18.39
N GLU A 185 -6.38 -8.61 -17.83
CA GLU A 185 -6.63 -7.39 -18.60
C GLU A 185 -5.37 -6.82 -19.24
N LYS A 186 -4.23 -6.92 -18.56
CA LYS A 186 -2.94 -6.39 -19.04
C LYS A 186 -2.08 -7.44 -19.75
N GLY A 187 -2.55 -8.69 -19.87
CA GLY A 187 -1.82 -9.78 -20.52
C GLY A 187 -0.51 -10.16 -19.82
N ILE A 188 -0.40 -9.90 -18.52
CA ILE A 188 0.83 -10.11 -17.75
C ILE A 188 0.93 -11.58 -17.37
N LYS A 189 1.92 -12.27 -17.93
CA LYS A 189 2.21 -13.68 -17.64
C LYS A 189 3.21 -13.88 -16.50
N GLU A 190 3.94 -12.83 -16.15
CA GLU A 190 4.97 -12.87 -15.13
C GLU A 190 4.37 -12.93 -13.72
N LYS A 191 5.03 -13.68 -12.84
CA LYS A 191 4.77 -13.58 -11.40
C LYS A 191 5.50 -12.35 -10.88
N PHE A 192 4.80 -11.49 -10.16
CA PHE A 192 5.40 -10.39 -9.43
C PHE A 192 6.09 -10.96 -8.19
N GLU A 193 7.35 -11.36 -8.35
CA GLU A 193 8.23 -11.81 -7.26
C GLU A 193 9.36 -10.77 -7.11
N PHE A 194 9.33 -10.00 -6.02
CA PHE A 194 10.35 -8.99 -5.72
C PHE A 194 11.40 -9.57 -4.78
N VAL A 195 12.34 -10.35 -5.34
CA VAL A 195 13.34 -11.10 -4.56
C VAL A 195 14.63 -10.30 -4.42
N TYR A 196 15.23 -10.34 -3.23
CA TYR A 196 16.55 -9.77 -2.97
C TYR A 196 17.37 -10.66 -2.05
N ASP A 197 18.69 -10.51 -2.10
CA ASP A 197 19.60 -11.08 -1.11
C ASP A 197 19.72 -10.12 0.07
N LYS A 198 19.43 -10.59 1.28
CA LYS A 198 19.56 -9.78 2.51
C LYS A 198 20.99 -9.24 2.68
N GLU A 199 21.99 -9.94 2.12
CA GLU A 199 23.37 -9.53 2.16
C GLU A 199 23.82 -8.64 0.98
N ASP A 200 22.92 -8.25 0.08
CA ASP A 200 23.22 -7.35 -1.02
C ASP A 200 22.21 -6.19 -1.07
N SER A 201 22.68 -4.99 -0.69
CA SER A 201 21.84 -3.79 -0.66
C SER A 201 21.35 -3.35 -2.04
N GLU A 202 22.08 -3.62 -3.11
CA GLU A 202 21.67 -3.23 -4.47
C GLU A 202 20.52 -4.11 -4.97
N THR A 203 20.53 -5.39 -4.61
CA THR A 203 19.38 -6.27 -4.88
C THR A 203 18.14 -5.84 -4.09
N LEU A 204 18.30 -5.38 -2.84
CA LEU A 204 17.20 -4.84 -2.05
C LEU A 204 16.63 -3.57 -2.71
N LYS A 205 17.48 -2.61 -3.09
CA LYS A 205 17.04 -1.38 -3.78
C LYS A 205 16.27 -1.71 -5.06
N THR A 206 16.77 -2.66 -5.84
CA THR A 206 16.11 -3.11 -7.07
C THR A 206 14.74 -3.71 -6.79
N ALA A 207 14.63 -4.61 -5.79
CA ALA A 207 13.37 -5.22 -5.41
C ALA A 207 12.36 -4.17 -4.89
N VAL A 208 12.81 -3.21 -4.07
CA VAL A 208 11.98 -2.11 -3.58
C VAL A 208 11.46 -1.27 -4.75
N LYS A 209 12.33 -0.84 -5.66
CA LYS A 209 11.94 -0.08 -6.86
C LYS A 209 10.91 -0.82 -7.71
N GLN A 210 11.16 -2.09 -8.01
CA GLN A 210 10.22 -2.92 -8.76
C GLN A 210 8.86 -3.07 -8.08
N SER A 211 8.84 -3.19 -6.75
CA SER A 211 7.60 -3.27 -5.99
C SER A 211 6.82 -1.95 -5.96
N VAL A 212 7.52 -0.81 -5.90
CA VAL A 212 6.93 0.53 -6.04
C VAL A 212 6.33 0.70 -7.43
N ASP A 213 7.09 0.38 -8.48
CA ASP A 213 6.63 0.45 -9.86
C ASP A 213 5.39 -0.43 -10.07
N TYR A 214 5.36 -1.61 -9.46
CA TYR A 214 4.19 -2.49 -9.47
C TYR A 214 2.97 -1.84 -8.81
N ILE A 215 3.14 -1.26 -7.63
CA ILE A 215 2.06 -0.58 -6.90
C ILE A 215 1.49 0.56 -7.75
N LEU A 216 2.35 1.47 -8.23
CA LEU A 216 1.93 2.64 -8.99
C LEU A 216 1.28 2.27 -10.33
N LYS A 217 1.84 1.28 -11.04
CA LYS A 217 1.38 0.91 -12.38
C LYS A 217 0.12 0.05 -12.37
N TYR A 218 -0.09 -0.76 -11.33
CA TYR A 218 -1.14 -1.77 -11.34
C TYR A 218 -2.08 -1.75 -10.14
N VAL A 219 -1.59 -1.44 -8.93
CA VAL A 219 -2.42 -1.44 -7.72
C VAL A 219 -3.23 -0.14 -7.61
N ILE A 220 -2.58 1.02 -7.72
CA ILE A 220 -3.24 2.32 -7.61
C ILE A 220 -4.37 2.48 -8.64
N PRO A 221 -4.19 2.14 -9.94
CA PRO A 221 -5.28 2.24 -10.91
C PRO A 221 -6.51 1.39 -10.55
N VAL A 222 -6.33 0.21 -9.94
CA VAL A 222 -7.46 -0.61 -9.48
C VAL A 222 -8.23 0.11 -8.37
N PHE A 223 -7.54 0.76 -7.45
CA PHE A 223 -8.21 1.58 -6.43
C PHE A 223 -8.90 2.80 -7.04
N ASP A 224 -8.29 3.46 -8.00
CA ASP A 224 -8.87 4.66 -8.62
C ASP A 224 -10.11 4.35 -9.47
N GLU A 225 -10.33 3.08 -9.87
CA GLU A 225 -11.60 2.61 -10.44
C GLU A 225 -12.69 2.36 -9.39
N ILE A 226 -12.33 2.11 -8.12
CA ILE A 226 -13.24 1.80 -7.02
C ILE A 226 -13.42 3.07 -6.19
N ILE A 227 -14.42 3.87 -6.54
CA ILE A 227 -14.65 5.20 -5.96
C ILE A 227 -15.91 5.29 -5.10
N ASP A 228 -16.82 4.32 -5.24
CA ASP A 228 -18.11 4.27 -4.55
C ASP A 228 -18.59 2.82 -4.34
N ILE A 229 -19.72 2.65 -3.66
CA ILE A 229 -20.29 1.33 -3.38
C ILE A 229 -20.66 0.57 -4.66
N LYS A 230 -21.13 1.26 -5.70
CA LYS A 230 -21.52 0.65 -6.97
C LYS A 230 -20.32 0.05 -7.70
N THR A 231 -19.25 0.82 -7.86
CA THR A 231 -17.98 0.38 -8.47
C THR A 231 -17.28 -0.67 -7.62
N PHE A 232 -17.36 -0.59 -6.30
CA PHE A 232 -16.88 -1.65 -5.40
C PHE A 232 -17.63 -2.98 -5.61
N LEU A 233 -18.97 -2.92 -5.67
CA LEU A 233 -19.80 -4.10 -5.91
C LEU A 233 -19.49 -4.72 -7.28
N LYS A 234 -19.42 -3.91 -8.35
CA LYS A 234 -19.04 -4.37 -9.70
C LYS A 234 -17.71 -5.11 -9.67
N ASN A 235 -16.70 -4.51 -9.02
CA ASN A 235 -15.39 -5.11 -8.88
C ASN A 235 -15.38 -6.41 -8.07
N THR A 236 -16.26 -6.55 -7.07
CA THR A 236 -16.35 -7.77 -6.27
C THR A 236 -17.16 -8.87 -6.97
N TYR A 237 -18.21 -8.48 -7.69
CA TYR A 237 -19.12 -9.36 -8.43
C TYR A 237 -18.39 -10.17 -9.50
N ILE A 238 -17.39 -9.55 -10.16
CA ILE A 238 -16.49 -10.20 -11.13
C ILE A 238 -15.85 -11.49 -10.58
N PHE A 239 -15.66 -11.61 -9.26
CA PHE A 239 -14.90 -12.71 -8.66
C PHE A 239 -15.72 -13.71 -7.84
N SER A 240 -16.85 -13.31 -7.28
CA SER A 240 -17.73 -14.23 -6.55
C SER A 240 -19.08 -13.59 -6.27
N TYR A 241 -20.16 -14.32 -6.55
CA TYR A 241 -21.47 -14.03 -5.98
C TYR A 241 -21.45 -14.34 -4.49
N SER A 242 -21.19 -13.34 -3.64
CA SER A 242 -21.24 -13.51 -2.18
C SER A 242 -22.44 -12.76 -1.62
N GLY A 243 -23.41 -13.52 -1.10
CA GLY A 243 -24.54 -12.97 -0.32
C GLY A 243 -24.10 -12.13 0.88
N ASP A 244 -22.83 -12.23 1.30
CA ASP A 244 -22.20 -11.39 2.34
C ASP A 244 -22.17 -9.90 2.00
N LEU A 245 -22.34 -9.53 0.72
CA LEU A 245 -22.44 -8.14 0.27
C LEU A 245 -23.88 -7.61 0.25
N PHE A 246 -24.87 -8.42 0.64
CA PHE A 246 -26.29 -8.03 0.70
C PHE A 246 -26.53 -6.61 1.23
N PRO A 247 -25.90 -6.17 2.35
CA PRO A 247 -26.17 -4.86 2.88
C PRO A 247 -25.81 -3.70 1.95
N LEU A 248 -24.82 -3.88 1.08
CA LEU A 248 -24.38 -2.84 0.15
C LEU A 248 -25.36 -2.63 -1.00
N TYR A 249 -26.11 -3.67 -1.40
CA TYR A 249 -27.12 -3.53 -2.47
C TYR A 249 -28.27 -2.61 -2.02
N ILE A 250 -28.61 -2.59 -0.73
CA ILE A 250 -29.64 -1.69 -0.17
C ILE A 250 -29.23 -0.21 -0.28
N LEU A 251 -27.93 0.08 -0.44
CA LEU A 251 -27.40 1.43 -0.61
C LEU A 251 -27.41 1.91 -2.08
N LEU A 252 -27.81 1.06 -3.02
CA LEU A 252 -27.94 1.44 -4.43
C LEU A 252 -29.29 2.09 -4.70
N ASP A 253 -29.31 3.05 -5.62
CA ASP A 253 -30.55 3.69 -6.08
C ASP A 253 -31.50 2.70 -6.75
N ASP A 254 -30.95 1.81 -7.59
CA ASP A 254 -31.68 0.71 -8.23
C ASP A 254 -30.85 -0.59 -8.14
N PRO A 255 -31.04 -1.37 -7.05
CA PRO A 255 -30.33 -2.64 -6.89
C PRO A 255 -30.77 -3.70 -7.91
N HIS A 256 -32.00 -3.66 -8.40
CA HIS A 256 -32.51 -4.66 -9.34
C HIS A 256 -31.85 -4.48 -10.70
N GLU A 257 -31.84 -3.25 -11.23
CA GLU A 257 -31.17 -2.96 -12.50
C GLU A 257 -29.68 -3.29 -12.44
N PHE A 258 -29.01 -2.95 -11.32
CA PHE A 258 -27.60 -3.28 -11.12
C PHE A 258 -27.34 -4.79 -11.19
N ILE A 259 -28.13 -5.60 -10.48
CA ILE A 259 -27.97 -7.06 -10.45
C ILE A 259 -28.20 -7.66 -11.85
N LEU A 260 -29.22 -7.19 -12.59
CA LEU A 260 -29.48 -7.65 -13.95
C LEU A 260 -28.29 -7.38 -14.89
N GLN A 261 -27.76 -6.16 -14.88
CA GLN A 261 -26.61 -5.76 -15.71
C GLN A 261 -25.37 -6.60 -15.39
N GLU A 262 -25.04 -6.76 -14.10
CA GLU A 262 -23.85 -7.51 -13.69
C GLU A 262 -23.97 -9.02 -13.94
N ASN A 263 -25.19 -9.57 -13.89
CA ASN A 263 -25.45 -10.94 -14.31
C ASN A 263 -25.25 -11.15 -15.80
N GLU A 264 -25.79 -10.25 -16.63
CA GLU A 264 -25.59 -10.32 -18.07
C GLU A 264 -24.10 -10.30 -18.42
N GLU A 265 -23.33 -9.37 -17.84
CA GLU A 265 -21.88 -9.34 -18.02
C GLU A 265 -21.19 -10.61 -17.50
N TYR A 266 -21.62 -11.13 -16.34
CA TYR A 266 -21.07 -12.37 -15.79
C TYR A 266 -21.26 -13.56 -16.73
N PHE A 267 -22.47 -13.76 -17.26
CA PHE A 267 -22.76 -14.88 -18.14
C PHE A 267 -22.04 -14.75 -19.48
N GLN A 268 -21.98 -13.55 -20.06
CA GLN A 268 -21.17 -13.29 -21.26
C GLN A 268 -19.68 -13.64 -21.04
N ARG A 269 -19.15 -13.33 -19.85
CA ARG A 269 -17.77 -13.72 -19.48
C ARG A 269 -17.66 -15.23 -19.27
N ALA A 270 -18.62 -15.86 -18.60
CA ALA A 270 -18.61 -17.28 -18.27
C ALA A 270 -18.66 -18.18 -19.52
N GLU A 271 -19.42 -17.78 -20.54
CA GLU A 271 -19.47 -18.48 -21.84
C GLU A 271 -18.10 -18.56 -22.52
N ASN A 272 -17.29 -17.50 -22.37
CA ASN A 272 -15.97 -17.39 -22.97
C ASN A 272 -14.84 -17.90 -22.06
N ASP A 273 -15.14 -18.27 -20.81
CA ASP A 273 -14.15 -18.73 -19.84
C ASP A 273 -13.98 -20.27 -19.90
N PRO A 274 -12.75 -20.80 -20.10
CA PRO A 274 -12.50 -22.23 -20.25
C PRO A 274 -12.86 -23.11 -19.04
N ILE A 275 -13.00 -22.50 -17.86
CA ILE A 275 -13.35 -23.17 -16.61
C ILE A 275 -14.84 -23.02 -16.36
N LEU A 276 -15.37 -21.79 -16.38
CA LEU A 276 -16.77 -21.53 -16.04
C LEU A 276 -17.74 -22.16 -17.06
N SER A 277 -17.39 -22.16 -18.35
CA SER A 277 -18.18 -22.81 -19.42
C SER A 277 -18.39 -24.31 -19.23
N ARG A 278 -17.61 -24.96 -18.36
CA ARG A 278 -17.69 -26.40 -18.07
C ARG A 278 -18.51 -26.72 -16.82
N ILE A 279 -18.94 -25.70 -16.07
CA ILE A 279 -19.74 -25.91 -14.86
C ILE A 279 -21.19 -26.24 -15.28
N PRO A 280 -21.68 -27.45 -15.00
CA PRO A 280 -23.06 -27.81 -15.31
C PRO A 280 -24.04 -26.92 -14.53
N ASN A 281 -25.13 -26.50 -15.17
CA ASN A 281 -26.20 -25.70 -14.54
C ASN A 281 -25.75 -24.36 -13.93
N LEU A 282 -24.59 -23.82 -14.36
CA LEU A 282 -24.08 -22.54 -13.86
C LEU A 282 -25.13 -21.41 -13.99
N HIS A 283 -25.86 -21.40 -15.12
CA HIS A 283 -26.91 -20.43 -15.38
C HIS A 283 -28.07 -20.55 -14.38
N ASP A 284 -28.60 -21.76 -14.21
CA ASP A 284 -29.71 -22.03 -13.29
C ASP A 284 -29.34 -21.73 -11.82
N GLU A 285 -28.12 -22.09 -11.40
CA GLU A 285 -27.64 -21.82 -10.05
C GLU A 285 -27.46 -20.32 -9.77
N ALA A 286 -26.90 -19.58 -10.74
CA ALA A 286 -26.72 -18.14 -10.64
C ALA A 286 -28.05 -17.38 -10.73
N GLU A 287 -28.98 -17.78 -11.60
CA GLU A 287 -30.35 -17.23 -11.63
C GLU A 287 -31.11 -17.46 -10.32
N LYS A 288 -31.03 -18.68 -9.76
CA LYS A 288 -31.64 -18.98 -8.47
C LYS A 288 -31.06 -18.10 -7.37
N SER A 289 -29.74 -18.01 -7.32
CA SER A 289 -29.04 -17.18 -6.32
C SER A 289 -29.38 -15.70 -6.46
N THR A 290 -29.51 -15.21 -7.70
CA THR A 290 -29.96 -13.86 -8.06
C THR A 290 -31.34 -13.58 -7.50
N LYS A 291 -32.29 -14.47 -7.81
CA LYS A 291 -33.67 -14.33 -7.33
C LYS A 291 -33.76 -14.32 -5.81
N GLU A 292 -32.99 -15.18 -5.14
CA GLU A 292 -32.92 -15.19 -3.68
C GLU A 292 -32.39 -13.87 -3.08
N LEU A 293 -31.45 -13.20 -3.76
CA LEU A 293 -30.96 -11.89 -3.34
C LEU A 293 -31.99 -10.79 -3.61
N GLU A 294 -32.61 -10.79 -4.78
CA GLU A 294 -33.69 -9.84 -5.10
C GLU A 294 -34.86 -9.95 -4.13
N ASP A 295 -35.28 -11.17 -3.80
CA ASP A 295 -36.35 -11.41 -2.84
C ASP A 295 -35.97 -10.89 -1.44
N LYS A 296 -34.70 -11.07 -1.02
CA LYS A 296 -34.19 -10.50 0.24
C LYS A 296 -34.18 -8.97 0.22
N ILE A 297 -33.77 -8.37 -0.89
CA ILE A 297 -33.73 -6.91 -1.07
C ILE A 297 -35.15 -6.35 -1.00
N LYS A 298 -36.09 -6.92 -1.77
CA LYS A 298 -37.51 -6.54 -1.75
C LYS A 298 -38.12 -6.68 -0.36
N ALA A 299 -37.85 -7.78 0.34
CA ALA A 299 -38.34 -8.01 1.70
C ALA A 299 -37.87 -6.97 2.73
N VAL A 300 -36.79 -6.23 2.46
CA VAL A 300 -36.32 -5.11 3.27
C VAL A 300 -36.88 -3.79 2.75
N ILE A 301 -36.81 -3.52 1.45
CA ILE A 301 -37.24 -2.24 0.85
C ILE A 301 -38.76 -2.03 0.97
N ASP A 302 -39.57 -3.07 0.81
CA ASP A 302 -41.04 -2.99 0.83
C ASP A 302 -41.60 -2.76 2.24
N ASP A 303 -40.82 -3.03 3.29
CA ASP A 303 -41.18 -2.77 4.68
C ASP A 303 -40.39 -1.56 5.19
N ARG A 304 -41.04 -0.39 5.21
CA ARG A 304 -40.42 0.88 5.62
C ARG A 304 -39.75 0.83 6.99
N ASN A 305 -40.31 0.08 7.95
CA ASN A 305 -39.70 -0.02 9.28
C ASN A 305 -38.42 -0.84 9.21
N ARG A 306 -38.44 -1.98 8.51
CA ARG A 306 -37.24 -2.79 8.29
C ARG A 306 -36.18 -2.05 7.49
N TYR A 307 -36.56 -1.28 6.48
CA TYR A 307 -35.65 -0.47 5.68
C TYR A 307 -34.93 0.56 6.56
N ASN A 308 -35.67 1.32 7.37
CA ASN A 308 -35.08 2.30 8.29
C ASN A 308 -34.16 1.63 9.33
N ASP A 309 -34.63 0.56 9.98
CA ASP A 309 -33.81 -0.22 10.94
C ASP A 309 -32.51 -0.74 10.29
N PHE A 310 -32.57 -1.07 9.00
CA PHE A 310 -31.43 -1.55 8.25
C PHE A 310 -30.42 -0.42 7.97
N LEU A 311 -30.90 0.74 7.53
CA LEU A 311 -30.07 1.93 7.31
C LEU A 311 -29.42 2.41 8.61
N ASP A 312 -30.15 2.37 9.73
CA ASP A 312 -29.62 2.74 11.03
C ASP A 312 -28.45 1.83 11.43
N LYS A 313 -28.59 0.51 11.28
CA LYS A 313 -27.50 -0.45 11.53
C LYS A 313 -26.28 -0.25 10.64
N LEU A 314 -26.50 0.08 9.36
CA LEU A 314 -25.42 0.41 8.44
C LEU A 314 -24.70 1.70 8.83
N SER A 315 -25.46 2.72 9.25
CA SER A 315 -24.92 3.98 9.77
C SER A 315 -24.09 3.76 11.03
N GLU A 316 -24.60 2.97 11.99
CA GLU A 316 -23.87 2.58 13.20
C GLU A 316 -22.57 1.85 12.87
N THR A 317 -22.62 0.91 11.91
CA THR A 317 -21.42 0.17 11.44
C THR A 317 -20.40 1.12 10.83
N LYS A 318 -20.83 2.05 9.97
CA LYS A 318 -19.97 3.08 9.37
C LYS A 318 -19.33 3.97 10.42
N ILE A 319 -20.09 4.44 11.41
CA ILE A 319 -19.56 5.27 12.51
C ILE A 319 -18.52 4.49 13.32
N LYS A 320 -18.86 3.27 13.75
CA LYS A 320 -17.93 2.38 14.47
C LYS A 320 -16.63 2.18 13.69
N ASN A 321 -16.73 1.92 12.39
CA ASN A 321 -15.57 1.68 11.53
C ASN A 321 -14.74 2.95 11.31
N LEU A 322 -15.37 4.13 11.17
CA LEU A 322 -14.66 5.40 11.11
C LEU A 322 -13.87 5.68 12.40
N GLU A 323 -14.47 5.43 13.57
CA GLU A 323 -13.78 5.56 14.86
C GLU A 323 -12.63 4.57 14.99
N TYR A 324 -12.85 3.32 14.57
CA TYR A 324 -11.81 2.30 14.54
C TYR A 324 -10.62 2.73 13.66
N LEU A 325 -10.87 3.18 12.43
CA LEU A 325 -9.83 3.63 11.50
C LEU A 325 -9.05 4.83 12.04
N LYS A 326 -9.72 5.82 12.65
CA LYS A 326 -9.04 6.94 13.32
C LYS A 326 -8.07 6.45 14.38
N ASN A 327 -8.46 5.41 15.13
CA ASN A 327 -7.59 4.81 16.13
C ASN A 327 -6.46 3.96 15.54
N GLN A 328 -6.50 3.61 14.25
CA GLN A 328 -5.42 2.89 13.56
C GLN A 328 -4.37 3.81 12.94
N VAL A 329 -4.65 5.08 12.69
CA VAL A 329 -3.65 5.98 12.09
C VAL A 329 -2.53 6.28 13.08
N ILE A 330 -1.29 6.26 12.59
CA ILE A 330 -0.16 6.84 13.33
C ILE A 330 -0.22 8.34 13.08
N ASN A 331 -0.56 9.12 14.12
CA ASN A 331 -0.40 10.56 14.06
C ASN A 331 1.10 10.85 14.10
N ASN A 332 1.65 11.37 13.02
CA ASN A 332 2.97 11.99 13.05
C ASN A 332 2.78 13.35 13.72
N GLU A 333 3.03 13.42 15.03
CA GLU A 333 3.25 14.69 15.74
C GLU A 333 4.63 15.24 15.41
#